data_AF-A0A536XAE4-F1
#
_entry.id   AF-A0A536XAE4-F1
#
_cell.length_a   1.000
_cell.length_b   1.000
_cell.length_c   1.000
_cell.angle_alpha   90.00
_cell.angle_beta   90.00
_cell.angle_gamma   90.00
#
_symmetry.space_group_name_H-M   'P 1'
#
loop_
_entity.id
_entity.type
_entity.pdbx_description
1 polymer ?
#
loop_
_entity_poly.entity_id
_entity_poly.type
_entity_poly.pdbx_seq_one_letter_code
_entity_poly.pdbx_strand_id
1 'polypeptide(L)' 'FLDMIGLETAYNVASYWGEVKNDEQLKKNAAYLKVHFVDKNKLGVKTGEGYYKHPNPAYQRPDFLN' A
#
# COMPACT_ATOMS: atom_id res chain seq x y z
N PHE A 1 5.70 -5.47 -3.94
CA PHE A 1 6.74 -4.46 -3.59
C PHE A 1 6.28 -3.52 -2.49
N LEU A 2 5.13 -2.83 -2.62
CA LEU A 2 4.64 -1.90 -1.56
C LEU A 2 4.44 -2.57 -0.20
N ASP A 3 3.89 -3.79 -0.16
CA ASP A 3 3.78 -4.56 1.10
C ASP A 3 5.13 -4.80 1.80
N MET A 4 6.24 -4.86 1.04
CA MET A 4 7.58 -5.02 1.61
C MET A 4 8.15 -3.71 2.14
N ILE A 5 7.89 -2.58 1.46
CA ILE A 5 8.28 -1.24 1.94
C ILE A 5 7.46 -0.82 3.18
N GLY A 6 6.18 -1.19 3.18
CA GLY A 6 5.20 -0.72 4.15
C GLY A 6 4.25 0.31 3.54
N LEU A 7 2.95 0.07 3.69
CA LEU A 7 1.92 0.91 3.07
C LEU A 7 1.75 2.26 3.76
N GLU A 8 2.14 2.36 5.02
CA GLU A 8 2.26 3.63 5.75
C GLU A 8 3.32 4.55 5.13
N THR A 9 4.49 4.01 4.79
CA THR A 9 5.56 4.77 4.12
C THR A 9 5.09 5.24 2.74
N ALA A 10 4.45 4.38 1.96
CA ALA A 10 3.92 4.73 0.66
C ALA A 10 2.85 5.84 0.76
N TYR A 11 1.97 5.77 1.75
CA TYR A 11 0.99 6.81 2.05
C TYR A 11 1.67 8.14 2.39
N ASN A 12 2.65 8.15 3.30
CA ASN A 12 3.33 9.37 3.72
C ASN A 12 4.05 10.07 2.55
N VAL A 13 4.73 9.30 1.70
CA VAL A 13 5.40 9.82 0.51
C VAL A 13 4.39 10.41 -0.49
N ALA A 14 3.31 9.68 -0.78
CA ALA A 14 2.27 10.16 -1.70
C ALA A 14 1.57 11.42 -1.16
N SER A 15 1.24 11.44 0.13
CA SER A 15 0.61 12.59 0.79
C SER A 15 1.52 13.81 0.74
N TYR A 16 2.78 13.66 1.13
CA TYR A 16 3.72 14.78 1.15
C TYR A 16 3.91 15.41 -0.24
N TRP A 17 4.20 14.59 -1.26
CA TRP A 17 4.42 15.10 -2.60
C TRP A 17 3.14 15.56 -3.30
N GLY A 18 1.98 14.97 -2.96
CA GLY A 18 0.69 15.43 -3.43
C GLY A 18 0.38 16.86 -2.98
N GLU A 19 0.69 17.18 -1.72
CA GLU A 19 0.55 18.55 -1.20
C GLU A 19 1.61 19.49 -1.79
N VAL A 20 2.90 19.11 -1.72
CA VAL A 20 4.01 19.98 -2.16
C VAL A 20 3.91 20.36 -3.64
N LYS A 21 3.49 19.42 -4.50
CA LYS A 21 3.38 19.65 -5.95
C LYS A 21 1.97 20.03 -6.40
N ASN A 22 1.01 20.09 -5.47
CA ASN A 22 -0.41 20.19 -5.78
C ASN A 22 -0.86 19.15 -6.85
N ASP A 23 -0.37 17.92 -6.71
CA ASP A 23 -0.60 16.83 -7.65
C ASP A 23 -1.84 16.02 -7.23
N GLU A 24 -2.92 16.20 -7.98
CA GLU A 24 -4.21 15.57 -7.71
C GLU A 24 -4.17 14.04 -7.79
N GLN A 25 -3.30 13.45 -8.62
CA GLN A 25 -3.17 12.00 -8.69
C GLN A 25 -2.48 11.45 -7.45
N LEU A 26 -1.44 12.13 -6.95
CA LEU A 26 -0.76 11.74 -5.71
C LEU A 26 -1.67 11.89 -4.48
N LYS A 27 -2.48 12.95 -4.40
CA LYS A 27 -3.50 13.12 -3.35
C LYS A 27 -4.52 11.99 -3.37
N LYS A 28 -5.01 11.60 -4.56
CA LYS A 28 -5.92 10.45 -4.72
C LYS A 28 -5.27 9.15 -4.28
N ASN A 29 -4.01 8.93 -4.64
CA ASN A 29 -3.26 7.74 -4.23
C ASN A 29 -3.09 7.69 -2.70
N ALA A 30 -2.75 8.82 -2.07
CA ALA A 30 -2.62 8.92 -0.62
C ALA A 30 -3.95 8.62 0.09
N ALA A 31 -5.05 9.23 -0.37
CA ALA A 31 -6.39 8.97 0.19
C ALA A 31 -6.78 7.48 0.07
N TYR A 32 -6.51 6.86 -1.08
CA TYR A 32 -6.75 5.43 -1.29
C TYR A 32 -5.93 4.56 -0.32
N LEU A 33 -4.63 4.81 -0.21
CA LEU A 33 -3.76 4.07 0.70
C LEU A 33 -4.20 4.22 2.15
N LYS A 34 -4.62 5.43 2.55
CA LYS A 34 -5.08 5.71 3.90
C LYS A 34 -6.34 4.89 4.25
N VAL A 35 -7.39 5.02 3.45
CA VAL A 35 -8.71 4.42 3.72
C VAL A 35 -8.68 2.90 3.62
N HIS A 36 -7.95 2.35 2.64
CA HIS A 36 -8.00 0.92 2.37
C HIS A 36 -6.96 0.11 3.16
N PHE A 37 -5.89 0.76 3.63
CA PHE A 37 -4.76 0.06 4.25
C PHE A 37 -4.34 0.65 5.59
N VAL A 38 -3.94 1.92 5.65
CA VAL A 38 -3.35 2.51 6.86
C VAL A 38 -4.34 2.50 8.03
N ASP A 39 -5.56 3.00 7.81
CA ASP A 39 -6.59 3.08 8.84
C ASP A 39 -7.08 1.70 9.32
N LYS A 40 -6.77 0.65 8.55
CA LYS A 40 -7.12 -0.75 8.86
C LYS A 40 -5.95 -1.55 9.40
N ASN A 41 -4.81 -0.91 9.67
CA ASN A 41 -3.56 -1.56 10.07
C ASN A 41 -3.09 -2.66 9.09
N LYS A 42 -3.41 -2.53 7.79
CA LYS A 42 -2.94 -3.43 6.73
C LYS A 42 -1.68 -2.85 6.10
N LEU A 43 -0.59 -2.87 6.84
CA LEU A 43 0.63 -2.14 6.52
C LEU A 43 1.64 -2.97 5.70
N GLY A 44 1.27 -4.16 5.24
CA GLY A 44 2.12 -5.06 4.48
C GLY A 44 2.71 -6.18 5.34
N VAL A 45 3.95 -6.58 5.03
CA VAL A 45 4.61 -7.73 5.67
C VAL A 45 4.68 -7.56 7.20
N LYS A 46 4.94 -6.35 7.69
CA LYS A 46 5.10 -6.06 9.13
C LYS A 46 3.84 -6.33 9.97
N THR A 47 2.65 -6.28 9.36
CA THR A 47 1.35 -6.54 10.02
C THR A 47 0.69 -7.83 9.52
N GLY A 48 1.39 -8.62 8.69
CA GLY A 48 0.86 -9.85 8.10
C GLY A 48 -0.16 -9.66 6.96
N GLU A 49 -0.58 -8.43 6.67
CA GLU A 49 -1.52 -8.14 5.59
C GLU A 49 -1.30 -6.73 5.02
N GLY A 50 -1.30 -6.63 3.69
CA GLY A 50 -1.34 -5.41 2.90
C GLY A 50 -2.23 -5.64 1.68
N TYR A 51 -1.69 -5.45 0.47
CA TYR A 51 -2.34 -5.93 -0.76
C TYR A 51 -2.48 -7.46 -0.78
N TYR A 52 -1.54 -8.17 -0.14
CA TYR A 52 -1.58 -9.61 0.01
C TYR A 52 -1.53 -10.00 1.49
N LYS A 53 -1.95 -11.23 1.78
CA LYS A 53 -1.76 -11.86 3.09
C LYS A 53 -0.38 -12.51 3.13
N HIS A 54 0.34 -12.32 4.23
CA HIS A 54 1.68 -12.85 4.47
C HIS A 54 1.64 -13.91 5.60
N PRO A 55 2.56 -14.88 5.62
CA PRO A 55 3.77 -15.03 4.81
C PRO A 55 3.58 -15.71 3.44
N ASN A 56 2.38 -16.20 3.12
CA ASN A 56 2.08 -16.97 1.89
C ASN A 56 1.21 -16.17 0.91
N PRO A 57 1.74 -15.10 0.28
CA PRO A 57 0.96 -14.24 -0.59
C PRO A 57 0.54 -14.93 -1.88
N ALA A 58 -0.64 -14.55 -2.38
CA ALA A 58 -1.24 -15.19 -3.56
C ALA A 58 -0.34 -15.13 -4.81
N TYR A 59 0.46 -14.08 -4.97
CA TYR A 59 1.37 -13.93 -6.11
C TYR A 59 2.50 -14.96 -6.18
N GLN A 60 2.73 -15.75 -5.13
CA GLN A 60 3.71 -16.84 -5.14
C GLN A 60 3.14 -18.15 -5.67
N ARG A 61 1.82 -18.24 -5.90
CA ARG A 61 1.21 -19.47 -6.40
C ARG A 61 1.51 -19.64 -7.90
N PRO A 62 1.77 -20.86 -8.39
CA PRO A 62 2.05 -21.11 -9.81
C PRO A 62 0.96 -20.67 -10.78
N ASP A 63 -0.29 -20.60 -10.31
CA ASP A 63 -1.50 -20.32 -11.08
C ASP A 63 -2.03 -18.89 -10.91
N PHE A 64 -1.28 -17.98 -10.27
CA PHE A 64 -1.80 -16.69 -9.84
C PHE A 64 -2.41 -15.81 -10.94
N LEU A 65 -1.95 -15.93 -12.20
CA LEU A 65 -2.42 -15.14 -13.34
C LEU A 65 -3.10 -15.99 -14.43
N ASN A 66 -3.30 -17.28 -14.20
CA ASN A 66 -3.80 -18.23 -15.21
C ASN A 66 -5.31 -18.45 -15.09
#